data_AF-A0A6B3EAN3-F1
#
_entry.id   AF-A0A6B3EAN3-F1
#
_cell.length_a   1.000
_cell.length_b   1.000
_cell.length_c   1.000
_cell.angle_alpha   90.00
_cell.angle_beta   90.00
_cell.angle_gamma   90.00
#
_symmetry.space_group_name_H-M   'P 1'
#
loop_
_entity.id
_entity.type
_entity.pdbx_description
1 polymer ?
#
loop_
_entity_poly.entity_id
_entity_poly.type
_entity_poly.pdbx_seq_one_letter_code
_entity_poly.pdbx_strand_id
1 'polypeptide(L)'
;GQSCIAAKRFLVHADVYEEFARAFVAGVAALRVGDPMDENTDVGPLSSEQGRADLEELVDDAVAKGARVLTGGKRPEDRAAGWFYEPTVLADV
;
A
#
# COMPACT_ATOMS: atom_id res chain seq x y z
N GLY A 1 2.81 5.22 4.96
CA GLY A 1 2.27 4.36 6.04
C GLY A 1 2.88 4.63 7.42
N GLN A 2 4.22 4.69 7.53
CA GLN A 2 4.95 4.87 8.80
C GLN A 2 5.00 6.33 9.26
N SER A 3 3.84 6.95 9.38
CA SER A 3 3.68 8.29 9.96
C SER A 3 2.47 8.26 10.88
N CYS A 4 2.58 8.92 12.03
CA CYS A 4 1.51 9.01 13.03
C CYS A 4 0.28 9.75 12.49
N ILE A 5 0.46 10.61 11.48
CA ILE A 5 -0.59 11.43 10.88
C ILE A 5 -1.00 10.97 9.47
N ALA A 6 -0.55 9.78 9.04
CA ALA A 6 -0.94 9.26 7.74
C ALA A 6 -2.45 8.97 7.70
N ALA A 7 -3.14 9.49 6.70
CA ALA A 7 -4.50 9.10 6.40
C ALA A 7 -4.50 7.65 5.87
N LYS A 8 -4.89 6.70 6.73
CA LYS A 8 -4.92 5.25 6.43
C LYS A 8 -6.31 4.71 6.12
N ARG A 9 -7.36 5.51 6.40
CA ARG A 9 -8.76 5.16 6.14
C ARG A 9 -9.44 6.32 5.42
N PHE A 10 -10.03 6.02 4.27
CA PHE A 10 -10.74 7.00 3.46
C PHE A 10 -12.24 6.71 3.57
N LEU A 11 -13.01 7.70 4.02
CA LEU A 11 -14.47 7.64 4.06
C LEU A 11 -14.98 8.47 2.87
N VAL A 12 -15.48 7.79 1.85
CA VAL A 12 -15.83 8.40 0.57
C VAL A 12 -17.33 8.30 0.37
N HIS A 13 -17.96 9.38 -0.06
CA HIS A 13 -19.40 9.40 -0.33
C HIS A 13 -19.74 8.44 -1.48
N ALA A 14 -20.83 7.68 -1.34
CA ALA A 14 -21.21 6.64 -2.29
C ALA A 14 -21.28 7.15 -3.75
N ASP A 15 -21.85 8.35 -3.95
CA ASP A 15 -22.02 8.96 -5.28
C ASP A 15 -20.70 9.19 -6.05
N VAL A 16 -19.56 9.29 -5.35
CA VAL A 16 -18.25 9.55 -5.97
C VAL A 16 -17.25 8.42 -5.72
N TYR A 17 -17.65 7.34 -5.05
CA TYR A 17 -16.77 6.26 -4.64
C TYR A 17 -16.03 5.65 -5.84
N GLU A 18 -16.76 5.31 -6.90
CA GLU A 18 -16.18 4.65 -8.08
C GLU A 18 -15.14 5.52 -8.79
N GLU A 19 -15.41 6.82 -8.93
CA GLU A 19 -14.45 7.75 -9.55
C GLU A 19 -13.23 7.95 -8.67
N PHE A 20 -13.44 8.16 -7.37
CA PHE A 20 -12.37 8.29 -6.40
C PHE A 20 -11.48 7.04 -6.38
N ALA A 21 -12.08 5.85 -6.26
CA ALA A 21 -11.34 4.59 -6.16
C ALA A 21 -10.48 4.36 -7.41
N ARG A 22 -11.02 4.59 -8.61
CA ARG A 22 -10.25 4.49 -9.85
C ARG A 22 -9.07 5.45 -9.88
N ALA A 23 -9.30 6.75 -9.60
CA ALA A 23 -8.25 7.76 -9.65
C ALA A 23 -7.18 7.53 -8.58
N PHE A 24 -7.60 7.17 -7.36
CA PHE A 24 -6.70 6.90 -6.24
C PHE A 24 -5.84 5.67 -6.51
N VAL A 25 -6.44 4.56 -6.97
CA VAL A 25 -5.70 3.34 -7.32
C VAL A 25 -4.70 3.61 -8.44
N ALA A 26 -5.08 4.37 -9.47
CA ALA A 26 -4.17 4.75 -10.55
C ALA A 26 -2.97 5.55 -10.03
N GLY A 27 -3.20 6.51 -9.12
CA GLY A 27 -2.12 7.27 -8.48
C GLY A 27 -1.20 6.41 -7.62
N VAL A 28 -1.77 5.52 -6.79
CA VAL A 28 -0.99 4.63 -5.91
C VAL A 28 -0.18 3.62 -6.72
N ALA A 29 -0.76 3.04 -7.78
CA ALA A 29 -0.08 2.08 -8.66
C ALA A 29 1.06 2.71 -9.48
N ALA A 30 1.05 4.03 -9.66
CA ALA A 30 2.11 4.75 -10.36
C ALA A 30 3.33 5.08 -9.49
N LEU A 31 3.24 4.90 -8.16
CA LEU A 31 4.33 5.19 -7.23
C LEU A 31 5.52 4.25 -7.46
N ARG A 32 6.71 4.83 -7.55
CA ARG A 32 7.97 4.11 -7.74
C ARG A 32 8.52 3.64 -6.40
N VAL A 33 8.51 2.33 -6.21
CA VAL A 33 9.15 1.67 -5.07
C VAL A 33 10.63 1.47 -5.38
N GLY A 34 11.53 1.95 -4.51
CA GLY A 34 12.95 1.96 -4.86
C GLY A 34 13.92 2.30 -3.74
N ASP A 35 15.18 2.46 -4.12
CA ASP A 35 16.25 2.90 -3.21
C ASP A 35 15.90 4.29 -2.65
N PRO A 36 15.86 4.48 -1.33
CA PRO A 36 15.55 5.79 -0.73
C PRO A 36 16.57 6.88 -1.08
N MET A 37 17.73 6.54 -1.64
CA MET A 37 18.74 7.50 -2.10
C MET A 37 18.60 7.88 -3.59
N ASP A 38 17.73 7.20 -4.35
CA ASP A 38 17.39 7.57 -5.73
C ASP A 38 16.33 8.68 -5.72
N GLU A 39 16.60 9.78 -6.42
CA GLU A 39 15.70 10.94 -6.54
C GLU A 39 14.36 10.62 -7.22
N ASN A 40 14.29 9.51 -7.95
CA ASN A 40 13.08 9.04 -8.64
C ASN A 40 12.22 8.13 -7.78
N THR A 41 12.64 7.77 -6.56
CA THR A 41 11.89 6.91 -5.65
C THR A 41 10.80 7.69 -4.93
N ASP A 42 9.56 7.22 -5.02
CA ASP A 42 8.44 7.76 -4.25
C ASP A 42 8.29 7.04 -2.90
N VAL A 43 8.57 5.73 -2.87
CA VAL A 43 8.34 4.87 -1.70
C VAL A 43 9.56 4.00 -1.42
N GLY A 44 10.20 4.24 -0.27
CA GLY A 44 11.29 3.41 0.24
C GLY A 44 10.81 2.17 1.02
N PRO A 45 11.74 1.39 1.61
CA PRO A 45 11.40 0.20 2.39
C PRO A 45 10.78 0.57 3.74
N LEU A 46 10.19 -0.44 4.41
CA LEU A 46 9.89 -0.34 5.83
C LEU A 46 11.17 -0.33 6.67
N SER A 47 11.06 0.22 7.88
CA SER A 47 12.22 0.40 8.77
C SER A 47 12.81 -0.91 9.30
N SER A 48 12.01 -1.99 9.34
CA SER A 48 12.43 -3.29 9.87
C SER A 48 11.71 -4.44 9.19
N GLU A 49 12.29 -5.64 9.30
CA GLU A 49 11.68 -6.89 8.84
C GLU A 49 10.36 -7.15 9.55
N GLN A 50 10.34 -6.99 10.89
CA GLN A 50 9.13 -7.16 11.69
C GLN A 50 8.02 -6.23 11.23
N GLY A 51 8.32 -4.94 10.99
CA GLY A 51 7.30 -3.99 10.54
C GLY A 51 6.70 -4.35 9.19
N ARG A 52 7.48 -4.97 8.30
CA ARG A 52 6.96 -5.50 7.04
C ARG A 52 6.10 -6.75 7.27
N ALA A 53 6.55 -7.69 8.11
CA ALA A 53 5.81 -8.91 8.42
C ALA A 53 4.45 -8.59 9.07
N ASP A 54 4.41 -7.66 10.02
CA ASP A 54 3.17 -7.19 10.67
C ASP A 54 2.22 -6.56 9.65
N LEU A 55 2.76 -5.78 8.69
CA LEU A 55 1.95 -5.17 7.63
C LEU A 55 1.35 -6.24 6.71
N GLU A 56 2.14 -7.25 6.34
CA GLU A 56 1.68 -8.39 5.54
C GLU A 56 0.54 -9.14 6.22
N GLU A 57 0.69 -9.46 7.50
CA GLU A 57 -0.35 -10.12 8.29
C GLU A 57 -1.65 -9.30 8.34
N LEU A 58 -1.55 -7.99 8.53
CA LEU A 58 -2.72 -7.10 8.52
C LEU A 58 -3.45 -7.08 7.17
N VAL A 59 -2.71 -7.11 6.06
CA VAL A 59 -3.30 -7.16 4.72
C VAL A 59 -3.96 -8.51 4.48
N ASP A 60 -3.29 -9.61 4.82
CA ASP A 60 -3.79 -10.97 4.69
C ASP A 60 -5.06 -11.20 5.52
N ASP A 61 -5.08 -10.72 6.77
CA ASP A 61 -6.25 -10.76 7.66
C ASP A 61 -7.44 -9.98 7.09
N ALA A 62 -7.20 -8.79 6.54
CA ALA A 62 -8.26 -7.99 5.92
C ALA A 62 -8.85 -8.70 4.70
N VAL A 63 -8.01 -9.29 3.85
CA VAL A 63 -8.46 -10.06 2.67
C VAL A 63 -9.23 -11.31 3.10
N ALA A 64 -8.75 -12.03 4.11
CA ALA A 64 -9.45 -13.19 4.68
C ALA A 64 -10.84 -12.82 5.24
N LYS A 65 -11.03 -11.58 5.67
CA LYS A 65 -12.31 -11.03 6.16
C LYS A 65 -13.18 -10.40 5.06
N GLY A 66 -12.76 -10.46 3.80
CA GLY A 66 -13.57 -10.05 2.64
C GLY A 66 -13.15 -8.73 1.98
N ALA A 67 -12.08 -8.09 2.44
CA ALA A 67 -11.54 -6.92 1.75
C ALA A 67 -10.96 -7.31 0.38
N ARG A 68 -11.04 -6.40 -0.59
CA ARG A 68 -10.44 -6.57 -1.91
C ARG A 68 -9.17 -5.76 -2.05
N VAL A 69 -8.10 -6.40 -2.54
CA VAL A 69 -6.89 -5.70 -2.97
C VAL A 69 -7.15 -5.06 -4.33
N LEU A 70 -7.10 -3.73 -4.42
CA LEU A 70 -7.24 -3.00 -5.68
C LEU A 70 -5.90 -2.75 -6.38
N THR A 71 -4.81 -2.67 -5.62
CA THR A 71 -3.43 -2.64 -6.12
C THR A 71 -2.47 -3.02 -4.98
N GLY A 72 -1.27 -3.48 -5.32
CA GLY A 72 -0.24 -3.90 -4.37
C GLY A 72 -0.56 -5.21 -3.68
N GLY A 73 -0.39 -5.24 -2.35
CA GLY A 73 -0.69 -6.37 -1.49
C GLY A 73 0.40 -7.44 -1.44
N LYS A 74 1.61 -7.11 -1.89
CA LYS A 74 2.72 -8.08 -1.97
C LYS A 74 4.08 -7.40 -1.86
N ARG A 75 5.12 -8.23 -1.74
CA ARG A 75 6.52 -7.82 -1.83
C ARG A 75 6.89 -7.62 -3.31
N PRO A 76 7.65 -6.57 -3.69
CA PRO A 76 8.14 -6.42 -5.06
C PRO A 76 9.09 -7.57 -5.44
N GLU A 77 8.90 -8.17 -6.61
CA GLU A 77 9.67 -9.34 -7.07
C GLU A 77 11.14 -9.00 -7.40
N ASP A 78 11.40 -7.77 -7.82
CA ASP A 78 12.72 -7.28 -8.27
C ASP A 78 13.56 -6.68 -7.12
N ARG A 79 13.12 -6.82 -5.87
CA ARG A 79 13.79 -6.29 -4.68
C ARG A 79 13.88 -7.35 -3.58
N ALA A 80 14.82 -8.27 -3.74
CA ALA A 80 15.07 -9.34 -2.77
C ALA A 80 15.74 -8.87 -1.47
N ALA A 81 16.44 -7.73 -1.49
CA ALA A 81 17.11 -7.15 -0.34
C ALA A 81 16.36 -5.91 0.17
N GLY A 82 16.20 -5.80 1.49
CA GLY A 82 15.43 -4.73 2.15
C GLY A 82 14.00 -5.13 2.47
N TRP A 83 13.32 -4.30 3.27
CA TRP A 83 11.99 -4.59 3.81
C TRP A 83 10.90 -3.90 3.00
N PHE A 84 10.88 -4.14 1.69
CA PHE A 84 9.93 -3.52 0.78
C PHE A 84 8.56 -4.21 0.81
N TYR A 85 7.52 -3.41 0.61
CA TYR A 85 6.15 -3.84 0.41
C TYR A 85 5.46 -2.87 -0.55
N GLU A 86 4.71 -3.39 -1.52
CA GLU A 86 4.05 -2.56 -2.53
C GLU A 86 2.99 -1.63 -1.89
N PRO A 87 2.89 -0.37 -2.33
CA PRO A 87 1.78 0.50 -1.96
C PRO A 87 0.44 -0.18 -2.22
N THR A 88 -0.34 -0.37 -1.15
CA THR A 88 -1.51 -1.25 -1.17
C THR A 88 -2.78 -0.45 -0.94
N VAL A 89 -3.81 -0.70 -1.76
CA VAL A 89 -5.15 -0.15 -1.57
C VAL A 89 -6.12 -1.29 -1.35
N LEU A 90 -6.83 -1.25 -0.23
CA LEU A 90 -7.91 -2.18 0.11
C LEU A 90 -9.26 -1.49 -0.05
N ALA A 91 -10.24 -2.22 -0.59
CA ALA A 91 -11.64 -1.84 -0.67
C ALA A 91 -12.52 -2.82 0.10
N ASP A 92 -13.76 -2.41 0.36
CA ASP A 92 -14.77 -3.19 1.08
C ASP A 92 -14.34 -3.57 2.51
N VAL A 93 -13.90 -2.55 3.27
CA VAL A 93 -13.37 -2.63 4.65
C VAL A 93 -14.33 -2.03 5.68
#